data_AF-A0A4R7FRC1-F1
#
_entry.id   AF-A0A4R7FRC1-F1
#
_cell.length_a   1.000
_cell.length_b   1.000
_cell.length_c   1.000
_cell.angle_alpha   90.00
_cell.angle_beta   90.00
_cell.angle_gamma   90.00
#
_symmetry.space_group_name_H-M   'P 1'
#
loop_
_entity.id
_entity.type
_entity.pdbx_description
1 polymer ?
#
loop_
_entity_poly.entity_id
_entity_poly.type
_entity_poly.pdbx_seq_one_letter_code
_entity_poly.pdbx_strand_id
1 'polypeptide(L)'
;MPKPLFITTLIVLPIVVGAAGHNFGLWLVTLILVLIANPIVRRIRRNRYFASEAFQSLKAETVSVVAEHNAVVDYIAEIRGSGAFELGASDSGQHAHLASFENTSAWNNRRDRHVAEYAPHVHHSSLQVVRNASNDPIKYFMKYFSVKADVETLADVQRVAEDIARLEEAVGNVKSREASITAKINPPAFILKHYRDDFWHYVGVHLSPVAVPYPRYKFEYTSAGGNSGQVTNVVLDTPTLEALSQTLVEKIRWAKSAAGQRALMTSRLRSFIKERDQHTCLQCGVSVAAEPHLLLEVDHIVPVSKGGLSVVENLRTLCWRCNRVKGAKLLA
;
A
#
# COMPACT_ATOMS: atom_id res chain seq x y z
N MET A 1 -4.58 -14.26 -41.94
CA MET A 1 -5.62 -13.68 -42.82
C MET A 1 -6.58 -12.82 -42.01
N PRO A 2 -7.40 -11.93 -42.62
CA PRO A 2 -8.57 -11.35 -41.95
C PRO A 2 -9.46 -12.48 -41.40
N LYS A 3 -10.06 -12.29 -40.21
CA LYS A 3 -10.90 -13.33 -39.57
C LYS A 3 -11.94 -13.96 -40.50
N PRO A 4 -12.75 -13.21 -41.28
CA PRO A 4 -13.74 -13.82 -42.16
C PRO A 4 -13.10 -14.63 -43.29
N LEU A 5 -11.99 -14.14 -43.86
CA LEU A 5 -11.22 -14.86 -44.88
C LEU A 5 -10.59 -16.13 -44.31
N PHE A 6 -10.06 -16.09 -43.08
CA PHE A 6 -9.52 -17.28 -42.43
C PHE A 6 -10.61 -18.33 -42.21
N ILE A 7 -11.75 -17.95 -41.63
CA ILE A 7 -12.88 -18.87 -41.35
C ILE A 7 -13.43 -19.47 -42.64
N THR A 8 -13.61 -18.66 -43.68
CA THR A 8 -14.06 -19.15 -45.00
C THR A 8 -13.03 -20.09 -45.63
N THR A 9 -11.73 -19.76 -45.62
CA THR A 9 -10.70 -20.68 -46.12
C THR A 9 -10.52 -21.94 -45.26
N LEU A 10 -10.77 -21.87 -43.96
CA LEU A 10 -10.66 -23.01 -43.04
C LEU A 10 -11.79 -24.02 -43.24
N ILE A 11 -12.98 -23.55 -43.63
CA ILE A 11 -14.17 -24.39 -43.82
C ILE A 11 -14.31 -24.81 -45.28
N VAL A 12 -14.30 -23.84 -46.20
CA VAL A 12 -14.62 -24.08 -47.61
C VAL A 12 -13.49 -24.80 -48.35
N LEU A 13 -12.23 -24.44 -48.10
CA LEU A 13 -11.11 -25.01 -48.86
C LEU A 13 -10.91 -26.52 -48.58
N PRO A 14 -10.94 -27.01 -47.33
CA PRO A 14 -10.86 -28.44 -47.08
C PRO A 14 -12.09 -29.18 -47.59
N ILE A 15 -13.30 -28.62 -47.46
CA ILE A 15 -14.53 -29.25 -47.97
C ILE A 15 -14.49 -29.39 -49.49
N VAL A 16 -14.09 -28.35 -50.22
CA VAL A 16 -13.99 -28.39 -51.70
C VAL A 16 -12.94 -29.40 -52.15
N VAL A 17 -11.76 -29.42 -51.52
CA VAL A 17 -10.67 -30.34 -51.90
C VAL A 17 -10.95 -31.78 -51.46
N GLY A 18 -11.57 -31.97 -50.29
CA GLY A 18 -11.95 -33.28 -49.76
C GLY A 18 -13.15 -33.90 -50.46
N ALA A 19 -14.17 -33.10 -50.81
CA ALA A 19 -15.35 -33.56 -51.55
C ALA A 19 -15.04 -33.87 -53.02
N ALA A 20 -14.12 -33.13 -53.66
CA ALA A 20 -13.69 -33.39 -55.03
C ALA A 20 -12.91 -34.71 -55.20
N GLY A 21 -12.36 -35.28 -54.13
CA GLY A 21 -11.53 -36.49 -54.17
C GLY A 21 -12.00 -37.67 -53.31
N HIS A 22 -13.10 -37.54 -52.56
CA HIS A 22 -13.55 -38.50 -51.53
C HIS A 22 -12.43 -38.98 -50.58
N ASN A 23 -11.39 -38.17 -50.38
CA ASN A 23 -10.17 -38.58 -49.69
C ASN A 23 -10.00 -37.77 -48.40
N PHE A 24 -10.25 -38.43 -47.28
CA PHE A 24 -10.13 -37.84 -45.95
C PHE A 24 -8.70 -37.38 -45.61
N GLY A 25 -7.68 -38.04 -46.16
CA GLY A 25 -6.28 -37.63 -46.00
C GLY A 25 -5.98 -36.28 -46.64
N LEU A 26 -6.50 -36.04 -47.86
CA LEU A 26 -6.39 -34.75 -48.55
C LEU A 26 -7.14 -33.63 -47.81
N TRP A 27 -8.30 -33.95 -47.23
CA TRP A 27 -9.03 -33.02 -46.35
C TRP A 27 -8.19 -32.62 -45.12
N LEU A 28 -7.58 -33.59 -44.42
CA LEU A 28 -6.71 -33.32 -43.28
C LEU A 28 -5.47 -32.49 -43.66
N VAL A 29 -4.80 -32.84 -44.77
CA VAL A 29 -3.62 -32.11 -45.25
C VAL A 29 -3.96 -30.67 -45.61
N THR A 30 -5.07 -30.41 -46.30
CA THR A 30 -5.47 -29.05 -46.65
C THR A 30 -5.86 -28.22 -45.41
N LEU A 31 -6.54 -28.82 -44.44
CA LEU A 31 -6.83 -28.17 -43.16
C LEU A 31 -5.54 -27.80 -42.40
N ILE A 32 -4.57 -28.72 -42.33
CA ILE A 32 -3.25 -28.47 -41.74
C ILE A 32 -2.52 -27.33 -42.48
N LEU A 33 -2.54 -27.31 -43.81
CA LEU A 33 -1.92 -26.26 -44.61
C LEU A 33 -2.54 -24.88 -44.35
N VAL A 34 -3.86 -24.77 -44.21
CA VAL A 34 -4.54 -23.50 -43.87
C VAL A 34 -4.15 -23.02 -42.47
N LEU A 35 -4.06 -23.95 -41.50
CA LEU A 35 -3.62 -23.64 -40.14
C LEU A 35 -2.17 -23.14 -40.11
N ILE A 36 -1.28 -23.73 -40.90
CA ILE A 36 0.14 -23.31 -41.04
C ILE A 36 0.27 -22.00 -41.81
N ALA A 37 -0.52 -21.79 -42.87
CA ALA A 37 -0.45 -20.58 -43.69
C ALA A 37 -0.90 -19.32 -42.92
N ASN A 38 -1.85 -19.44 -41.99
CA ASN A 38 -2.39 -18.31 -41.26
C ASN A 38 -1.37 -17.49 -40.42
N PRO A 39 -0.50 -18.09 -39.57
CA PRO A 39 0.58 -17.36 -38.90
C PRO A 39 1.58 -16.74 -39.90
N ILE A 40 1.89 -17.42 -41.01
CA ILE A 40 2.79 -16.89 -42.05
C ILE A 40 2.21 -15.63 -42.69
N VAL A 41 0.94 -15.70 -43.15
CA VAL A 41 0.23 -14.54 -43.73
C VAL A 41 0.14 -13.38 -42.74
N ARG A 42 -0.09 -13.66 -41.45
CA ARG A 42 -0.11 -12.62 -40.41
C ARG A 42 1.25 -11.91 -40.28
N ARG A 43 2.36 -12.66 -40.29
CA ARG A 43 3.72 -12.11 -40.22
C ARG A 43 4.07 -11.26 -41.46
N ILE A 44 3.68 -11.71 -42.65
CA ILE A 44 3.86 -10.94 -43.89
C ILE A 44 3.09 -9.62 -43.83
N ARG A 45 1.80 -9.67 -43.43
CA ARG A 45 0.97 -8.46 -43.27
C ARG A 45 1.53 -7.50 -42.24
N ARG A 46 2.05 -8.01 -41.13
CA ARG A 46 2.74 -7.22 -40.10
C ARG A 46 3.95 -6.47 -40.69
N ASN A 47 4.85 -7.19 -41.36
CA ASN A 47 6.05 -6.58 -41.94
C ASN A 47 5.69 -5.52 -42.99
N ARG A 48 4.70 -5.80 -43.84
CA ARG A 48 4.22 -4.84 -44.86
C ARG A 48 3.60 -3.59 -44.24
N TYR A 49 2.88 -3.73 -43.12
CA TYR A 49 2.30 -2.59 -42.41
C TYR A 49 3.41 -1.67 -41.85
N PHE A 50 4.37 -2.21 -41.10
CA PHE A 50 5.44 -1.40 -40.53
C PHE A 50 6.42 -0.83 -41.57
N ALA A 51 6.55 -1.47 -42.73
CA ALA A 51 7.33 -0.94 -43.85
C ALA A 51 6.57 0.09 -44.72
N SER A 52 5.28 0.35 -44.46
CA SER A 52 4.48 1.26 -45.27
C SER A 52 4.84 2.73 -45.03
N GLU A 53 4.84 3.55 -46.08
CA GLU A 53 5.07 5.00 -45.98
C GLU A 53 4.08 5.68 -45.03
N ALA A 54 2.81 5.24 -45.06
CA ALA A 54 1.77 5.75 -44.16
C ALA A 54 2.15 5.55 -42.68
N PHE A 55 2.64 4.36 -42.31
CA PHE A 55 3.11 4.11 -40.95
C PHE A 55 4.35 4.94 -40.61
N GLN A 56 5.32 5.04 -41.53
CA GLN A 56 6.54 5.81 -41.30
C GLN A 56 6.27 7.31 -41.13
N SER A 57 5.33 7.89 -41.90
CA SER A 57 4.89 9.28 -41.74
C SER A 57 4.23 9.50 -40.36
N LEU A 58 3.28 8.65 -39.98
CA LEU A 58 2.60 8.75 -38.68
C LEU A 58 3.57 8.55 -37.51
N LYS A 59 4.57 7.67 -37.68
CA LYS A 59 5.67 7.51 -36.73
C LYS A 59 6.48 8.79 -36.60
N ALA A 60 6.90 9.41 -37.71
CA ALA A 60 7.67 10.66 -37.70
C ALA A 60 6.91 11.79 -36.98
N GLU A 61 5.60 11.90 -37.19
CA GLU A 61 4.75 12.89 -36.53
C GLU A 61 4.52 12.64 -35.03
N THR A 62 4.82 11.45 -34.52
CA THR A 62 4.62 11.08 -33.11
C THR A 62 5.93 11.12 -32.30
N VAL A 63 7.08 11.38 -32.94
CA VAL A 63 8.41 11.35 -32.30
C VAL A 63 8.49 12.21 -31.05
N SER A 64 8.01 13.46 -31.09
CA SER A 64 8.03 14.36 -29.91
C SER A 64 7.21 13.79 -28.74
N VAL A 65 6.02 13.25 -29.04
CA VAL A 65 5.11 12.70 -28.04
C VAL A 65 5.69 11.42 -27.43
N VAL A 66 6.34 10.59 -28.25
CA VAL A 66 7.03 9.37 -27.82
C VAL A 66 8.24 9.70 -26.95
N ALA A 67 9.03 10.73 -27.31
CA ALA A 67 10.18 11.16 -26.52
C ALA A 67 9.76 11.64 -25.12
N GLU A 68 8.72 12.48 -25.04
CA GLU A 68 8.15 12.90 -23.76
C GLU A 68 7.58 11.71 -22.97
N HIS A 69 6.89 10.78 -23.63
CA HIS A 69 6.37 9.58 -22.98
C HIS A 69 7.51 8.77 -22.35
N ASN A 70 8.59 8.51 -23.10
CA ASN A 70 9.74 7.77 -22.59
C ASN A 70 10.40 8.49 -21.40
N ALA A 71 10.51 9.82 -21.45
CA ALA A 71 11.03 10.61 -20.33
C ALA A 71 10.16 10.46 -19.06
N VAL A 72 8.83 10.43 -19.19
CA VAL A 72 7.92 10.18 -18.06
C VAL A 72 8.08 8.75 -17.53
N VAL A 73 8.25 7.76 -18.40
CA VAL A 73 8.50 6.37 -18.00
C VAL A 73 9.80 6.23 -17.21
N ASP A 74 10.86 6.90 -17.65
CA ASP A 74 12.16 6.92 -16.96
C ASP A 74 12.04 7.60 -15.58
N TYR A 75 11.32 8.72 -15.51
CA TYR A 75 11.03 9.41 -14.24
C TYR A 75 10.24 8.54 -13.26
N ILE A 76 9.23 7.79 -13.74
CA ILE A 76 8.50 6.82 -12.92
C ILE A 76 9.44 5.73 -12.38
N ALA A 77 10.35 5.23 -13.21
CA ALA A 77 11.31 4.22 -12.80
C ALA A 77 12.26 4.75 -11.70
N GLU A 78 12.68 6.01 -11.80
CA GLU A 78 13.48 6.69 -10.78
C GLU A 78 12.75 6.77 -9.44
N ILE A 79 11.53 7.33 -9.41
CA ILE A 79 10.74 7.45 -8.16
C ILE A 79 10.51 6.08 -7.53
N ARG A 80 10.25 5.05 -8.33
CA ARG A 80 10.08 3.68 -7.85
C ARG A 80 11.36 3.09 -7.26
N GLY A 81 12.52 3.45 -7.81
CA GLY A 81 13.82 2.96 -7.36
C GLY A 81 14.34 3.69 -6.12
N SER A 82 14.02 4.97 -5.96
CA SER A 82 14.45 5.79 -4.83
C SER A 82 13.47 5.79 -3.65
N GLY A 83 12.19 5.52 -3.91
CA GLY A 83 11.12 5.67 -2.93
C GLY A 83 11.02 4.51 -1.94
N ALA A 84 11.18 4.79 -0.65
CA ALA A 84 10.64 3.95 0.41
C ALA A 84 9.17 4.33 0.65
N PHE A 85 8.26 3.52 0.10
CA PHE A 85 6.80 3.68 0.26
C PHE A 85 6.28 3.00 1.54
N GLU A 86 7.16 2.41 2.34
CA GLU A 86 6.78 1.63 3.52
C GLU A 86 6.48 2.53 4.73
N LEU A 87 5.52 2.11 5.55
CA LEU A 87 5.09 2.77 6.77
C LEU A 87 4.99 1.76 7.92
N GLY A 88 5.86 1.90 8.91
CA GLY A 88 5.87 1.02 10.06
C GLY A 88 6.13 -0.45 9.73
N ALA A 89 6.11 -1.29 10.75
CA ALA A 89 6.39 -2.72 10.66
C ALA A 89 5.64 -3.49 11.74
N SER A 90 5.33 -4.75 11.44
CA SER A 90 4.75 -5.69 12.37
C SER A 90 5.83 -6.24 13.30
N ASP A 91 5.55 -6.22 14.60
CA ASP A 91 6.39 -6.88 15.61
C ASP A 91 6.11 -8.39 15.69
N SER A 92 5.15 -8.90 14.91
CA SER A 92 4.75 -10.31 14.93
C SER A 92 5.91 -11.21 14.50
N GLY A 93 6.38 -12.03 15.44
CA GLY A 93 7.49 -12.95 15.19
C GLY A 93 8.85 -12.27 15.00
N GLN A 94 9.03 -11.02 15.44
CA GLN A 94 10.31 -10.30 15.38
C GLN A 94 11.47 -11.13 15.99
N HIS A 95 11.16 -11.91 17.03
CA HIS A 95 12.10 -12.79 17.73
C HIS A 95 11.88 -14.28 17.43
N ALA A 96 11.10 -14.64 16.41
CA ALA A 96 10.79 -16.04 16.09
C ALA A 96 12.05 -16.86 15.77
N HIS A 97 13.08 -16.22 15.20
CA HIS A 97 14.37 -16.82 14.90
C HIS A 97 15.16 -17.25 16.14
N LEU A 98 14.80 -16.79 17.35
CA LEU A 98 15.47 -17.14 18.60
C LEU A 98 15.00 -18.47 19.20
N ALA A 99 13.99 -19.10 18.61
CA ALA A 99 13.42 -20.36 19.11
C ALA A 99 13.27 -21.39 17.98
N SER A 100 13.45 -22.66 18.33
CA SER A 100 13.15 -23.80 17.46
C SER A 100 11.97 -24.59 18.01
N PHE A 101 11.21 -25.22 17.14
CA PHE A 101 10.10 -26.12 17.49
C PHE A 101 10.35 -27.50 16.89
N GLU A 102 10.00 -28.55 17.64
CA GLU A 102 10.03 -29.94 17.20
C GLU A 102 8.66 -30.60 17.45
N ASN A 103 8.17 -31.38 16.49
CA ASN A 103 6.95 -32.14 16.65
C ASN A 103 7.23 -33.51 17.29
N THR A 104 6.81 -33.68 18.54
CA THR A 104 6.99 -34.93 19.30
C THR A 104 5.80 -35.89 19.23
N SER A 105 4.81 -35.64 18.35
CA SER A 105 3.61 -36.48 18.28
C SER A 105 3.88 -37.86 17.69
N ALA A 106 3.42 -38.92 18.38
CA ALA A 106 3.49 -40.30 17.90
C ALA A 106 2.62 -40.60 16.65
N TRP A 107 1.72 -39.69 16.30
CA TRP A 107 0.87 -39.78 15.12
C TRP A 107 1.47 -38.97 13.98
N ASN A 108 1.39 -39.48 12.75
CA ASN A 108 1.90 -38.83 11.52
C ASN A 108 1.06 -37.60 11.12
N ASN A 109 1.05 -36.59 11.99
CA ASN A 109 0.30 -35.37 11.81
C ASN A 109 1.25 -34.29 11.26
N ARG A 110 1.04 -33.88 10.00
CA ARG A 110 1.79 -32.79 9.38
C ARG A 110 1.40 -31.45 10.01
N ARG A 111 2.18 -30.99 11.00
CA ARG A 111 1.99 -29.70 11.67
C ARG A 111 2.65 -28.52 10.97
N ASP A 112 3.53 -28.80 10.01
CA ASP A 112 4.28 -27.88 9.16
C ASP A 112 3.55 -27.53 7.84
N ARG A 113 2.27 -27.89 7.69
CA ARG A 113 1.47 -27.59 6.48
C ARG A 113 1.38 -26.10 6.16
N HIS A 114 1.56 -25.25 7.15
CA HIS A 114 1.59 -23.81 6.99
C HIS A 114 2.73 -23.23 7.84
N VAL A 115 3.89 -23.01 7.22
CA VAL A 115 5.00 -22.31 7.85
C VAL A 115 4.70 -20.81 7.79
N ALA A 116 4.61 -20.18 8.96
CA ALA A 116 4.36 -18.75 9.05
C ALA A 116 5.57 -17.96 8.51
N GLU A 117 5.31 -17.04 7.59
CA GLU A 117 6.30 -16.09 7.08
C GLU A 117 6.24 -14.80 7.91
N TYR A 118 7.32 -14.46 8.59
CA TYR A 118 7.41 -13.26 9.44
C TYR A 118 8.08 -12.11 8.69
N ALA A 119 7.34 -11.52 7.74
CA ALA A 119 7.78 -10.33 7.01
C ALA A 119 7.27 -9.03 7.69
N PRO A 120 7.96 -7.88 7.54
CA PRO A 120 7.57 -6.61 8.20
C PRO A 120 6.14 -6.15 7.90
N HIS A 121 5.64 -6.44 6.71
CA HIS A 121 4.29 -6.09 6.26
C HIS A 121 3.26 -7.21 6.53
N VAL A 122 3.63 -8.24 7.30
CA VAL A 122 2.75 -9.36 7.67
C VAL A 122 2.56 -9.42 9.18
N HIS A 123 1.30 -9.40 9.60
CA HIS A 123 0.91 -9.51 10.99
C HIS A 123 0.09 -10.79 11.22
N HIS A 124 0.74 -11.81 11.79
CA HIS A 124 0.06 -13.02 12.24
C HIS A 124 -0.80 -12.72 13.46
N SER A 125 -2.09 -13.03 13.37
CA SER A 125 -3.07 -12.66 14.39
C SER A 125 -4.24 -13.64 14.48
N SER A 126 -5.10 -13.45 15.47
CA SER A 126 -6.32 -14.26 15.61
C SER A 126 -7.34 -13.93 14.51
N LEU A 127 -8.23 -14.87 14.22
CA LEU A 127 -9.34 -14.68 13.27
C LEU A 127 -10.17 -13.42 13.58
N GLN A 128 -10.35 -13.11 14.86
CA GLN A 128 -11.08 -11.91 15.28
C GLN A 128 -10.34 -10.63 14.88
N VAL A 129 -9.01 -10.59 15.03
CA VAL A 129 -8.20 -9.44 14.62
C VAL A 129 -8.25 -9.25 13.11
N VAL A 130 -8.11 -10.32 12.32
CA VAL A 130 -8.25 -10.26 10.86
C VAL A 130 -9.61 -9.68 10.45
N ARG A 131 -10.71 -10.17 11.03
CA ARG A 131 -12.06 -9.66 10.74
C ARG A 131 -12.25 -8.21 11.15
N ASN A 132 -11.74 -7.81 12.31
CA ASN A 132 -11.86 -6.43 12.76
C ASN A 132 -10.97 -5.49 11.94
N ALA A 133 -9.80 -5.94 11.46
CA ALA A 133 -8.97 -5.18 10.54
C ALA A 133 -9.68 -4.96 9.20
N SER A 134 -10.58 -5.86 8.78
CA SER A 134 -11.44 -5.63 7.61
C SER A 134 -12.51 -4.56 7.86
N ASN A 135 -13.01 -4.46 9.09
CA ASN A 135 -14.07 -3.52 9.45
C ASN A 135 -13.54 -2.11 9.77
N ASP A 136 -12.35 -2.02 10.34
CA ASP A 136 -11.69 -0.77 10.76
C ASP A 136 -10.19 -0.83 10.40
N PRO A 137 -9.85 -0.72 9.10
CA PRO A 137 -8.51 -0.99 8.60
C PRO A 137 -7.48 -0.01 9.13
N ILE A 138 -7.79 1.29 9.21
CA ILE A 138 -6.85 2.32 9.65
C ILE A 138 -6.47 2.12 11.13
N LYS A 139 -7.45 1.89 12.00
CA LYS A 139 -7.19 1.66 13.43
C LYS A 139 -6.30 0.43 13.66
N TYR A 140 -6.60 -0.66 12.97
CA TYR A 140 -5.86 -1.92 13.14
C TYR A 140 -4.48 -1.83 12.49
N PHE A 141 -4.38 -1.19 11.32
CA PHE A 141 -3.10 -0.89 10.69
C PHE A 141 -2.18 -0.14 11.65
N MET A 142 -2.66 0.96 12.23
CA MET A 142 -1.89 1.74 13.18
C MET A 142 -1.43 0.93 14.39
N LYS A 143 -2.34 0.11 14.93
CA LYS A 143 -2.08 -0.68 16.14
C LYS A 143 -1.03 -1.76 15.94
N TYR A 144 -1.08 -2.48 14.81
CA TYR A 144 -0.30 -3.71 14.62
C TYR A 144 0.93 -3.54 13.73
N PHE A 145 1.04 -2.42 13.02
CA PHE A 145 2.23 -2.04 12.26
C PHE A 145 2.96 -0.84 12.88
N SER A 146 2.75 -0.59 14.18
CA SER A 146 3.51 0.39 14.96
C SER A 146 3.49 1.84 14.43
N VAL A 147 2.38 2.25 13.79
CA VAL A 147 2.19 3.62 13.29
C VAL A 147 1.55 4.47 14.39
N LYS A 148 2.36 5.35 14.98
CA LYS A 148 1.98 6.17 16.13
C LYS A 148 1.34 7.50 15.70
N ALA A 149 0.51 8.07 16.57
CA ALA A 149 -0.13 9.36 16.32
C ALA A 149 0.76 10.52 16.81
N ASP A 150 1.87 10.74 16.12
CA ASP A 150 2.80 11.84 16.36
C ASP A 150 3.15 12.59 15.06
N VAL A 151 3.86 13.71 15.21
CA VAL A 151 4.13 14.65 14.11
C VAL A 151 5.10 14.06 13.09
N GLU A 152 6.10 13.29 13.53
CA GLU A 152 7.05 12.61 12.62
C GLU A 152 6.32 11.57 11.77
N THR A 153 5.52 10.71 12.41
CA THR A 153 4.75 9.69 11.69
C THR A 153 3.76 10.32 10.70
N LEU A 154 3.10 11.43 11.07
CA LEU A 154 2.23 12.16 10.14
C LEU A 154 3.00 12.70 8.92
N ALA A 155 4.18 13.29 9.13
CA ALA A 155 5.01 13.78 8.04
C ALA A 155 5.46 12.65 7.10
N ASP A 156 5.81 11.49 7.65
CA ASP A 156 6.15 10.30 6.85
C ASP A 156 4.96 9.79 6.05
N VAL A 157 3.77 9.72 6.65
CA VAL A 157 2.54 9.32 5.95
C VAL A 157 2.22 10.28 4.80
N GLN A 158 2.34 11.60 5.03
CA GLN A 158 2.09 12.61 4.01
C GLN A 158 3.10 12.53 2.86
N ARG A 159 4.39 12.33 3.17
CA ARG A 159 5.42 12.10 2.16
C ARG A 159 5.08 10.88 1.28
N VAL A 160 4.72 9.75 1.89
CA VAL A 160 4.34 8.54 1.13
C VAL A 160 3.07 8.77 0.32
N ALA A 161 2.09 9.50 0.85
CA ALA A 161 0.88 9.87 0.12
C ALA A 161 1.19 10.72 -1.12
N GLU A 162 2.05 11.73 -0.98
CA GLU A 162 2.50 12.57 -2.09
C GLU A 162 3.27 11.76 -3.14
N ASP A 163 4.17 10.87 -2.70
CA ASP A 163 4.93 9.98 -3.59
C ASP A 163 3.99 9.06 -4.41
N ILE A 164 3.02 8.42 -3.75
CA ILE A 164 2.04 7.53 -4.40
C ILE A 164 1.12 8.31 -5.34
N ALA A 165 0.60 9.47 -4.92
CA ALA A 165 -0.26 10.30 -5.76
C ALA A 165 0.47 10.78 -7.02
N ARG A 166 1.73 11.22 -6.89
CA ARG A 166 2.58 11.58 -8.04
C ARG A 166 2.78 10.41 -9.00
N LEU A 167 2.99 9.20 -8.48
CA LEU A 167 3.12 8.00 -9.29
C LEU A 167 1.80 7.63 -9.99
N GLU A 168 0.66 7.70 -9.30
CA GLU A 168 -0.66 7.45 -9.89
C GLU A 168 -0.95 8.40 -11.04
N GLU A 169 -0.67 9.70 -10.85
CA GLU A 169 -0.82 10.71 -11.89
C GLU A 169 0.11 10.43 -13.08
N ALA A 170 1.39 10.14 -12.82
CA ALA A 170 2.35 9.83 -13.87
C ALA A 170 1.94 8.58 -14.67
N VAL A 171 1.51 7.52 -13.99
CA VAL A 171 0.96 6.29 -14.60
C VAL A 171 -0.29 6.58 -15.43
N GLY A 172 -1.19 7.43 -14.93
CA GLY A 172 -2.39 7.88 -15.65
C GLY A 172 -2.04 8.65 -16.93
N ASN A 173 -1.07 9.56 -16.84
CA ASN A 173 -0.56 10.34 -17.96
C ASN A 173 0.08 9.45 -19.03
N VAL A 174 0.88 8.46 -18.64
CA VAL A 174 1.48 7.46 -19.54
C VAL A 174 0.39 6.70 -20.30
N LYS A 175 -0.62 6.17 -19.60
CA LYS A 175 -1.75 5.44 -20.22
C LYS A 175 -2.56 6.32 -21.18
N SER A 176 -2.81 7.58 -20.82
CA SER A 176 -3.50 8.54 -21.69
C SER A 176 -2.71 8.83 -22.97
N ARG A 177 -1.38 9.00 -22.85
CA ARG A 177 -0.48 9.20 -23.99
C ARG A 177 -0.41 7.97 -24.88
N GLU A 178 -0.33 6.77 -24.32
CA GLU A 178 -0.41 5.52 -25.09
C GLU A 178 -1.71 5.43 -25.89
N ALA A 179 -2.85 5.79 -25.28
CA ALA A 179 -4.14 5.82 -25.96
C ALA A 179 -4.15 6.85 -27.11
N SER A 180 -3.58 8.05 -26.89
CA SER A 180 -3.46 9.10 -27.91
C SER A 180 -2.58 8.67 -29.09
N ILE A 181 -1.40 8.10 -28.82
CA ILE A 181 -0.50 7.57 -29.85
C ILE A 181 -1.20 6.46 -30.65
N THR A 182 -1.87 5.54 -29.95
CA THR A 182 -2.61 4.45 -30.59
C THR A 182 -3.75 4.99 -31.46
N ALA A 183 -4.50 5.98 -30.99
CA ALA A 183 -5.59 6.61 -31.72
C ALA A 183 -5.09 7.37 -32.96
N LYS A 184 -3.97 8.09 -32.85
CA LYS A 184 -3.36 8.84 -33.97
C LYS A 184 -2.83 7.91 -35.06
N ILE A 185 -2.13 6.84 -34.68
CA ILE A 185 -1.58 5.87 -35.64
C ILE A 185 -2.69 4.96 -36.21
N ASN A 186 -3.76 4.73 -35.43
CA ASN A 186 -4.89 3.89 -35.77
C ASN A 186 -4.48 2.54 -36.39
N PRO A 187 -3.68 1.72 -35.67
CA PRO A 187 -3.16 0.48 -36.22
C PRO A 187 -4.29 -0.52 -36.50
N PRO A 188 -4.18 -1.34 -37.57
CA PRO A 188 -5.14 -2.38 -37.83
C PRO A 188 -5.33 -3.31 -36.62
N ALA A 189 -6.57 -3.67 -36.28
CA ALA A 189 -6.89 -4.44 -35.07
C ALA A 189 -6.09 -5.76 -34.91
N PHE A 190 -5.65 -6.38 -36.00
CA PHE A 190 -4.82 -7.60 -35.93
C PHE A 190 -3.39 -7.33 -35.44
N ILE A 191 -2.86 -6.12 -35.64
CA ILE A 191 -1.58 -5.67 -35.09
C ILE A 191 -1.70 -5.59 -33.57
N LEU A 192 -2.69 -4.84 -33.06
CA LEU A 192 -2.91 -4.75 -31.61
C LEU A 192 -3.22 -6.09 -30.95
N LYS A 193 -3.91 -7.00 -31.66
CA LYS A 193 -4.28 -8.32 -31.11
C LYS A 193 -3.10 -9.31 -31.03
N HIS A 194 -2.18 -9.28 -32.01
CA HIS A 194 -1.16 -10.34 -32.16
C HIS A 194 0.28 -9.84 -32.10
N TYR A 195 0.49 -8.53 -32.23
CA TYR A 195 1.78 -7.86 -32.42
C TYR A 195 1.81 -6.53 -31.65
N ARG A 196 1.25 -6.50 -30.43
CA ARG A 196 1.20 -5.30 -29.59
C ARG A 196 2.60 -4.81 -29.21
N ASP A 197 3.47 -5.73 -28.80
CA ASP A 197 4.83 -5.40 -28.40
C ASP A 197 5.65 -4.91 -29.60
N ASP A 198 5.49 -5.56 -30.77
CA ASP A 198 6.07 -5.10 -32.02
C ASP A 198 5.59 -3.68 -32.36
N PHE A 199 4.30 -3.37 -32.21
CA PHE A 199 3.77 -2.03 -32.46
C PHE A 199 4.50 -0.97 -31.62
N TRP A 200 4.61 -1.17 -30.31
CA TRP A 200 5.30 -0.23 -29.43
C TRP A 200 6.80 -0.14 -29.73
N HIS A 201 7.43 -1.26 -30.05
CA HIS A 201 8.83 -1.29 -30.48
C HIS A 201 9.07 -0.46 -31.76
N TYR A 202 8.23 -0.64 -32.78
CA TYR A 202 8.37 0.12 -34.03
C TYR A 202 8.03 1.61 -33.86
N VAL A 203 7.10 1.95 -32.97
CA VAL A 203 6.78 3.34 -32.62
C VAL A 203 7.92 3.99 -31.82
N GLY A 204 8.68 3.21 -31.04
CA GLY A 204 9.80 3.68 -30.23
C GLY A 204 9.45 3.95 -28.77
N VAL A 205 8.39 3.32 -28.26
CA VAL A 205 7.92 3.47 -26.88
C VAL A 205 8.57 2.43 -25.98
N HIS A 206 9.09 2.86 -24.82
CA HIS A 206 9.61 1.99 -23.77
C HIS A 206 8.48 1.54 -22.85
N LEU A 207 8.14 0.26 -22.89
CA LEU A 207 7.14 -0.32 -21.99
C LEU A 207 7.81 -0.72 -20.66
N SER A 208 7.57 0.07 -19.61
CA SER A 208 7.86 -0.33 -18.23
C SER A 208 6.59 -0.91 -17.59
N PRO A 209 6.64 -1.78 -16.58
CA PRO A 209 5.45 -2.11 -15.80
C PRO A 209 4.92 -0.83 -15.14
N VAL A 210 3.94 -0.19 -15.78
CA VAL A 210 3.30 1.10 -15.40
C VAL A 210 2.38 0.94 -14.18
N ALA A 211 2.73 0.04 -13.26
CA ALA A 211 1.97 -0.20 -12.05
C ALA A 211 2.60 0.57 -10.89
N VAL A 212 1.76 1.27 -10.14
CA VAL A 212 2.17 1.89 -8.88
C VAL A 212 2.46 0.77 -7.87
N PRO A 213 3.64 0.77 -7.22
CA PRO A 213 4.04 -0.29 -6.29
C PRO A 213 3.39 -0.06 -4.93
N TYR A 214 2.06 -0.20 -4.84
CA TYR A 214 1.37 0.00 -3.58
C TYR A 214 1.89 -0.97 -2.51
N PRO A 215 2.37 -0.48 -1.35
CA PRO A 215 2.68 -1.32 -0.21
C PRO A 215 1.44 -2.10 0.23
N ARG A 216 1.62 -3.39 0.52
CA ARG A 216 0.53 -4.28 0.93
C ARG A 216 0.80 -4.84 2.30
N TYR A 217 -0.02 -4.43 3.26
CA TYR A 217 0.04 -4.89 4.63
C TYR A 217 -1.00 -5.97 4.87
N LYS A 218 -0.57 -7.09 5.43
CA LYS A 218 -1.34 -8.32 5.49
C LYS A 218 -1.60 -8.69 6.95
N PHE A 219 -2.85 -8.78 7.35
CA PHE A 219 -3.28 -9.48 8.55
C PHE A 219 -3.56 -10.93 8.18
N GLU A 220 -2.87 -11.87 8.80
CA GLU A 220 -2.95 -13.29 8.46
C GLU A 220 -3.35 -14.11 9.69
N TYR A 221 -4.34 -14.98 9.50
CA TYR A 221 -4.74 -15.98 10.47
C TYR A 221 -4.63 -17.36 9.83
N THR A 222 -4.06 -18.29 10.59
CA THR A 222 -4.09 -19.72 10.29
C THR A 222 -4.62 -20.45 11.52
N SER A 223 -5.56 -21.36 11.33
CA SER A 223 -6.11 -22.15 12.43
C SER A 223 -5.05 -23.04 13.06
N ALA A 224 -5.23 -23.40 14.33
CA ALA A 224 -4.26 -24.23 15.07
C ALA A 224 -3.94 -25.57 14.38
N GLY A 225 -4.89 -26.12 13.61
CA GLY A 225 -4.70 -27.33 12.82
C GLY A 225 -4.09 -27.13 11.44
N GLY A 226 -3.83 -25.88 11.01
CA GLY A 226 -3.30 -25.54 9.69
C GLY A 226 -4.26 -25.79 8.51
N ASN A 227 -5.54 -26.05 8.78
CA ASN A 227 -6.52 -26.48 7.76
C ASN A 227 -7.34 -25.33 7.15
N SER A 228 -7.25 -24.14 7.73
CA SER A 228 -8.04 -22.98 7.36
C SER A 228 -7.25 -21.73 7.69
N GLY A 229 -7.26 -20.76 6.78
CA GLY A 229 -6.67 -19.45 6.98
C GLY A 229 -7.57 -18.36 6.44
N GLN A 230 -7.38 -17.14 6.95
CA GLN A 230 -8.07 -15.94 6.47
C GLN A 230 -7.08 -14.78 6.46
N VAL A 231 -7.19 -13.94 5.44
CA VAL A 231 -6.31 -12.79 5.24
C VAL A 231 -7.14 -11.54 5.02
N THR A 232 -6.69 -10.43 5.60
CA THR A 232 -7.13 -9.07 5.27
C THR A 232 -5.93 -8.29 4.78
N ASN A 233 -6.05 -7.67 3.60
CA ASN A 233 -5.00 -6.84 3.03
C ASN A 233 -5.40 -5.37 3.14
N VAL A 234 -4.48 -4.54 3.62
CA VAL A 234 -4.55 -3.08 3.57
C VAL A 234 -3.54 -2.64 2.52
N VAL A 235 -4.03 -2.06 1.43
CA VAL A 235 -3.20 -1.53 0.36
C VAL A 235 -3.02 -0.04 0.62
N LEU A 236 -1.77 0.45 0.65
CA LEU A 236 -1.51 1.86 0.86
C LEU A 236 -1.63 2.63 -0.46
N ASP A 237 -2.85 2.71 -0.96
CA ASP A 237 -3.24 3.59 -2.06
C ASP A 237 -3.62 4.99 -1.54
N THR A 238 -3.85 5.93 -2.46
CA THR A 238 -4.18 7.33 -2.11
C THR A 238 -5.37 7.45 -1.13
N PRO A 239 -6.52 6.77 -1.33
CA PRO A 239 -7.62 6.80 -0.37
C PRO A 239 -7.24 6.32 1.04
N THR A 240 -6.43 5.25 1.13
CA THR A 240 -6.01 4.70 2.43
C THR A 240 -5.04 5.63 3.14
N LEU A 241 -4.08 6.21 2.42
CA LEU A 241 -3.10 7.14 2.95
C LEU A 241 -3.75 8.46 3.42
N GLU A 242 -4.74 8.97 2.67
CA GLU A 242 -5.50 10.16 3.07
C GLU A 242 -6.31 9.89 4.35
N ALA A 243 -7.02 8.75 4.42
CA ALA A 243 -7.76 8.36 5.62
C ALA A 243 -6.83 8.17 6.84
N LEU A 244 -5.64 7.61 6.63
CA LEU A 244 -4.62 7.49 7.68
C LEU A 244 -4.13 8.86 8.15
N SER A 245 -3.75 9.74 7.22
CA SER A 245 -3.33 11.12 7.49
C SER A 245 -4.37 11.89 8.30
N GLN A 246 -5.64 11.86 7.87
CA GLN A 246 -6.74 12.49 8.59
C GLN A 246 -6.89 11.92 10.01
N THR A 247 -6.84 10.60 10.16
CA THR A 247 -6.95 9.93 11.46
C THR A 247 -5.80 10.34 12.40
N LEU A 248 -4.58 10.47 11.87
CA LEU A 248 -3.42 10.92 12.64
C LEU A 248 -3.59 12.38 13.09
N VAL A 249 -3.99 13.27 12.18
CA VAL A 249 -4.27 14.69 12.49
C VAL A 249 -5.31 14.81 13.60
N GLU A 250 -6.41 14.07 13.51
CA GLU A 250 -7.47 14.08 14.52
C GLU A 250 -6.96 13.60 15.88
N LYS A 251 -6.19 12.52 15.93
CA LYS A 251 -5.60 11.99 17.17
C LYS A 251 -4.59 12.94 17.79
N ILE A 252 -3.72 13.55 16.98
CA ILE A 252 -2.72 14.54 17.43
C ILE A 252 -3.43 15.78 17.99
N ARG A 253 -4.45 16.28 17.29
CA ARG A 253 -5.27 17.42 17.74
C ARG A 253 -6.00 17.11 19.04
N TRP A 254 -6.60 15.92 19.14
CA TRP A 254 -7.26 15.48 20.37
C TRP A 254 -6.27 15.41 21.52
N ALA A 255 -5.09 14.82 21.31
CA ALA A 255 -4.05 14.73 22.32
C ALA A 255 -3.64 16.14 22.81
N LYS A 256 -3.44 17.10 21.90
CA LYS A 256 -3.11 18.50 22.25
C LYS A 256 -4.27 19.29 22.88
N SER A 257 -5.51 18.83 22.76
CA SER A 257 -6.69 19.53 23.29
C SER A 257 -6.73 19.52 24.83
N ALA A 258 -7.45 20.48 25.42
CA ALA A 258 -7.59 20.53 26.87
C ALA A 258 -8.30 19.31 27.46
N ALA A 259 -9.21 18.69 26.72
CA ALA A 259 -9.87 17.45 27.13
C ALA A 259 -8.90 16.26 27.09
N GLY A 260 -8.11 16.13 26.02
CA GLY A 260 -7.09 15.10 25.88
C GLY A 260 -6.01 15.21 26.94
N GLN A 261 -5.47 16.41 27.18
CA GLN A 261 -4.47 16.63 28.23
C GLN A 261 -5.01 16.27 29.62
N ARG A 262 -6.28 16.57 29.93
CA ARG A 262 -6.90 16.13 31.19
C ARG A 262 -7.11 14.61 31.26
N ALA A 263 -7.47 13.96 30.16
CA ALA A 263 -7.61 12.50 30.11
C ALA A 263 -6.25 11.77 30.29
N LEU A 264 -5.15 12.36 29.83
CA LEU A 264 -3.79 11.85 30.04
C LEU A 264 -3.34 11.88 31.51
N MET A 265 -3.97 12.70 32.35
CA MET A 265 -3.78 12.65 33.80
C MET A 265 -4.45 11.40 34.36
N THR A 266 -3.75 10.26 34.28
CA THR A 266 -4.17 8.99 34.89
C THR A 266 -3.89 8.98 36.40
N SER A 267 -4.53 8.07 37.15
CA SER A 267 -4.22 7.87 38.58
C SER A 267 -2.75 7.49 38.79
N ARG A 268 -2.22 6.58 37.95
CA ARG A 268 -0.83 6.15 37.98
C ARG A 268 0.15 7.32 37.79
N LEU A 269 -0.09 8.18 36.79
CA LEU A 269 0.75 9.36 36.57
C LEU A 269 0.67 10.31 37.77
N ARG A 270 -0.52 10.52 38.35
CA ARG A 270 -0.66 11.35 39.54
C ARG A 270 0.11 10.79 40.74
N SER A 271 0.04 9.48 40.98
CA SER A 271 0.81 8.84 42.06
C SER A 271 2.32 8.96 41.82
N PHE A 272 2.78 8.70 40.60
CA PHE A 272 4.19 8.84 40.23
C PHE A 272 4.72 10.26 40.49
N ILE A 273 3.98 11.30 40.09
CA ILE A 273 4.38 12.69 40.33
C ILE A 273 4.42 13.01 41.83
N LYS A 274 3.46 12.50 42.61
CA LYS A 274 3.46 12.67 44.07
C LYS A 274 4.64 11.99 44.74
N GLU A 275 4.98 10.77 44.31
CA GLU A 275 6.14 10.02 44.81
C GLU A 275 7.45 10.72 44.44
N ARG A 276 7.59 11.17 43.19
CA ARG A 276 8.74 11.97 42.70
C ARG A 276 8.96 13.21 43.57
N ASP A 277 7.88 13.90 43.91
CA ASP A 277 7.89 15.11 44.73
C ASP A 277 7.87 14.80 46.24
N GLN A 278 8.13 13.54 46.62
CA GLN A 278 8.19 13.08 48.01
C GLN A 278 6.96 13.47 48.84
N HIS A 279 5.77 13.42 48.23
CA HIS A 279 4.51 13.85 48.83
C HIS A 279 4.62 15.24 49.50
N THR A 280 5.29 16.17 48.81
CA THR A 280 5.55 17.53 49.27
C THR A 280 5.01 18.54 48.28
N CYS A 281 4.40 19.61 48.79
CA CYS A 281 3.97 20.73 47.95
C CYS A 281 5.21 21.50 47.47
N LEU A 282 5.46 21.53 46.16
CA LEU A 282 6.62 22.23 45.59
C LEU A 282 6.51 23.77 45.65
N GLN A 283 5.37 24.31 46.06
CA GLN A 283 5.18 25.77 46.22
C GLN A 283 5.45 26.25 47.65
N CYS A 284 4.96 25.53 48.66
CA CYS A 284 5.05 25.97 50.06
C CYS A 284 5.92 25.06 50.95
N GLY A 285 6.41 23.94 50.42
CA GLY A 285 7.29 23.00 51.13
C GLY A 285 6.60 22.09 52.14
N VAL A 286 5.29 22.24 52.39
CA VAL A 286 4.57 21.39 53.35
C VAL A 286 4.37 19.99 52.76
N SER A 287 4.71 18.96 53.54
CA SER A 287 4.60 17.54 53.18
C SER A 287 3.55 16.81 54.02
N VAL A 288 3.12 15.65 53.54
CA VAL A 288 2.19 14.77 54.29
C VAL A 288 2.83 14.27 55.60
N ALA A 289 4.16 14.21 55.69
CA ALA A 289 4.85 13.86 56.93
C ALA A 289 4.69 14.95 58.01
N ALA A 290 4.67 16.23 57.61
CA ALA A 290 4.42 17.34 58.52
C ALA A 290 2.92 17.51 58.85
N GLU A 291 2.05 17.28 57.86
CA GLU A 291 0.59 17.35 58.00
C GLU A 291 -0.08 16.07 57.45
N PRO A 292 -0.39 15.07 58.29
CA PRO A 292 -0.90 13.76 57.85
C PRO A 292 -2.19 13.79 57.02
N HIS A 293 -2.98 14.85 57.12
CA HIS A 293 -4.24 15.03 56.41
C HIS A 293 -4.15 16.06 55.27
N LEU A 294 -2.93 16.44 54.85
CA LEU A 294 -2.73 17.38 53.76
C LEU A 294 -3.20 16.79 52.43
N LEU A 295 -4.17 17.44 51.80
CA LEU A 295 -4.61 17.09 50.45
C LEU A 295 -3.62 17.65 49.42
N LEU A 296 -2.95 16.72 48.72
CA LEU A 296 -2.05 17.01 47.60
C LEU A 296 -2.71 16.67 46.27
N GLU A 297 -2.52 17.56 45.31
CA GLU A 297 -3.02 17.47 43.95
C GLU A 297 -1.85 17.64 42.97
N VAL A 298 -2.00 17.03 41.79
CA VAL A 298 -1.03 17.24 40.71
C VAL A 298 -1.58 18.32 39.79
N ASP A 299 -0.75 19.31 39.53
CA ASP A 299 -1.08 20.50 38.76
C ASP A 299 -0.04 20.73 37.66
N HIS A 300 -0.47 21.38 36.58
CA HIS A 300 0.40 21.76 35.47
C HIS A 300 1.11 23.07 35.75
N ILE A 301 2.45 23.09 35.63
CA ILE A 301 3.28 24.29 35.77
C ILE A 301 2.80 25.36 34.78
N VAL A 302 2.79 25.01 33.48
CA VAL A 302 2.05 25.73 32.44
C VAL A 302 0.63 25.17 32.37
N PRO A 303 -0.42 25.94 32.68
CA PRO A 303 -1.80 25.46 32.62
C PRO A 303 -2.18 24.93 31.24
N VAL A 304 -3.05 23.91 31.20
CA VAL A 304 -3.59 23.35 29.95
C VAL A 304 -4.29 24.41 29.10
N SER A 305 -4.97 25.39 29.71
CA SER A 305 -5.60 26.51 28.99
C SER A 305 -4.61 27.43 28.27
N LYS A 306 -3.32 27.35 28.61
CA LYS A 306 -2.22 28.09 27.98
C LYS A 306 -1.32 27.18 27.13
N GLY A 307 -1.79 25.98 26.77
CA GLY A 307 -1.06 25.03 25.95
C GLY A 307 -0.12 24.09 26.70
N GLY A 308 -0.20 24.04 28.04
CA GLY A 308 0.60 23.12 28.83
C GLY A 308 0.26 21.65 28.59
N LEU A 309 1.29 20.83 28.44
CA LEU A 309 1.18 19.38 28.21
C LEU A 309 1.23 18.60 29.53
N SER A 310 0.58 17.45 29.55
CA SER A 310 0.53 16.47 30.64
C SER A 310 1.75 15.55 30.64
N VAL A 311 2.93 16.15 30.62
CA VAL A 311 4.23 15.47 30.65
C VAL A 311 4.90 15.70 32.01
N VAL A 312 5.76 14.78 32.43
CA VAL A 312 6.34 14.76 33.80
C VAL A 312 6.99 16.10 34.15
N GLU A 313 7.65 16.73 33.19
CA GLU A 313 8.41 17.97 33.31
C GLU A 313 7.50 19.19 33.55
N ASN A 314 6.26 19.14 33.06
CA ASN A 314 5.28 20.22 33.23
C ASN A 314 4.29 19.93 34.38
N LEU A 315 4.51 18.87 35.17
CA LEU A 315 3.65 18.49 36.28
C LEU A 315 4.37 18.67 37.61
N ARG A 316 3.62 19.06 38.63
CA ARG A 316 4.11 19.20 40.00
C ARG A 316 3.03 18.89 41.02
N THR A 317 3.47 18.52 42.21
CA THR A 317 2.63 18.31 43.38
C THR A 317 2.43 19.63 44.12
N LEU A 318 1.16 20.03 44.29
CA LEU A 318 0.75 21.19 45.07
C LEU A 318 -0.23 20.77 46.16
N CYS A 319 -0.23 21.45 47.30
CA CYS A 319 -1.33 21.32 48.26
C CYS A 319 -2.59 22.02 47.72
N TRP A 320 -3.77 21.59 48.18
CA TRP A 320 -5.05 22.14 47.75
C TRP A 320 -5.14 23.68 47.88
N ARG A 321 -4.47 24.27 48.88
CA ARG A 321 -4.42 25.72 49.09
C ARG A 321 -3.63 26.41 47.98
N CYS A 322 -2.40 25.95 47.74
CA CYS A 322 -1.53 26.48 46.69
C CYS A 322 -2.13 26.27 45.29
N ASN A 323 -2.71 25.09 45.04
CA ASN A 323 -3.34 24.79 43.76
C ASN A 323 -4.53 25.72 43.49
N ARG A 324 -5.39 25.95 44.49
CA ARG A 324 -6.53 26.87 44.39
C ARG A 324 -6.11 28.32 44.15
N VAL A 325 -5.02 28.78 44.77
CA VAL A 325 -4.48 30.14 44.57
C VAL A 325 -3.92 30.31 43.15
N LYS A 326 -3.21 29.30 42.65
CA LYS A 326 -2.66 29.33 41.29
C LYS A 326 -3.77 29.35 40.23
N GLY A 327 -4.67 28.38 40.27
CA GLY A 327 -5.66 28.16 39.22
C GLY A 327 -5.02 28.08 37.81
N ALA A 328 -5.54 28.89 36.87
CA ALA A 328 -5.06 28.96 35.48
C ALA A 328 -3.93 29.99 35.26
N LYS A 329 -3.30 30.50 36.32
CA LYS A 329 -2.20 31.47 36.22
C LYS A 329 -0.87 30.74 35.99
N LEU A 330 0.04 31.43 35.30
CA LEU A 330 1.46 31.07 35.35
C LEU A 330 1.98 31.65 36.66
N LEU A 331 2.62 30.83 37.48
CA LEU A 331 3.38 31.36 38.61
C LEU A 331 4.72 31.78 38.03
N ALA A 332 5.08 33.05 38.24
CA ALA A 332 6.41 33.58 37.93
C ALA A 332 7.44 32.96 38.88
#